data_AF-A0A1W9V786-F1
#
_entry.id   AF-A0A1W9V786-F1
#
_cell.length_a   1.000
_cell.length_b   1.000
_cell.length_c   1.000
_cell.angle_alpha   90.00
_cell.angle_beta   90.00
_cell.angle_gamma   90.00
#
_symmetry.space_group_name_H-M   'P 1'
#
loop_
_entity.id
_entity.type
_entity.pdbx_description
1 polymer ?
#
loop_
_entity_poly.entity_id
_entity_poly.type
_entity_poly.pdbx_seq_one_letter_code
_entity_poly.pdbx_strand_id
1 'polypeptide(L)'
;MKVTDFIKERKKKMPYCSRCGVEVNTTVEKCPLCHSPIQKFYEDPAPGREYPVDELSSAPPRLSSLERKITAISMTSFGIMIPLLITLAVDVVINKGITWSIYPSTVMVGCWLMVLPPLIKPYKKHIIIWSEFLIACLFLTSLHFLGHTTVRVITLGMPITFTGAVISDLVVILSCRSARKGSNIASFILMGIGLFCGFTDLFISLALKGVFHMAWSLIVMAAIFPVCGMLLHLHYRKKGWRLISKYFHI
;
A
#
# COMPACT_ATOMS: atom_id res chain seq x y z
N MET A 1 -29.82 -42.87 -48.40
CA MET A 1 -29.62 -41.66 -47.58
C MET A 1 -28.18 -41.67 -47.09
N LYS A 2 -27.33 -40.75 -47.54
CA LYS A 2 -25.87 -40.84 -47.35
C LYS A 2 -25.47 -40.22 -46.00
N VAL A 3 -24.57 -40.88 -45.26
CA VAL A 3 -24.07 -40.48 -43.93
C VAL A 3 -23.51 -39.05 -43.90
N THR A 4 -23.06 -38.55 -45.05
CA THR A 4 -22.57 -37.18 -45.24
C THR A 4 -23.63 -36.09 -45.04
N ASP A 5 -24.91 -36.37 -45.28
CA ASP A 5 -25.99 -35.37 -45.11
C ASP A 5 -26.28 -35.15 -43.61
N PHE A 6 -26.15 -36.20 -42.79
CA PHE A 6 -26.36 -36.17 -41.34
C PHE A 6 -25.34 -35.30 -40.59
N ILE A 7 -24.10 -35.24 -41.09
CA ILE A 7 -23.02 -34.46 -40.47
C ILE A 7 -23.17 -32.96 -40.80
N LYS A 8 -23.72 -32.62 -41.97
CA LYS A 8 -23.91 -31.24 -42.41
C LYS A 8 -25.02 -30.52 -41.63
N GLU A 9 -26.05 -31.24 -41.17
CA GLU A 9 -27.12 -30.69 -40.32
C GLU A 9 -26.66 -30.33 -38.91
N ARG A 10 -25.75 -31.10 -38.29
CA ARG A 10 -25.27 -30.82 -36.91
C ARG A 10 -24.50 -29.50 -36.76
N LYS A 11 -24.04 -28.90 -37.85
CA LYS A 11 -23.32 -27.61 -37.80
C LYS A 11 -24.26 -26.40 -37.84
N LYS A 12 -25.57 -26.61 -38.01
CA LYS A 12 -26.59 -25.58 -37.94
C LYS A 12 -26.92 -25.33 -36.46
N LYS A 13 -26.86 -24.07 -36.00
CA LYS A 13 -27.28 -23.70 -34.63
C LYS A 13 -28.73 -24.16 -34.41
N MET A 14 -28.92 -25.19 -33.60
CA MET A 14 -30.26 -25.65 -33.22
C MET A 14 -30.76 -24.77 -32.08
N PRO A 15 -31.92 -24.11 -32.22
CA PRO A 15 -32.51 -23.37 -31.12
C PRO A 15 -32.88 -24.34 -29.99
N TYR A 16 -32.85 -23.83 -28.77
CA TYR A 16 -33.34 -24.55 -27.59
C TYR A 16 -34.56 -23.84 -27.03
N CYS A 17 -35.43 -24.56 -26.35
CA CYS A 17 -36.54 -23.97 -25.62
C CYS A 17 -36.05 -23.36 -24.31
N SER A 18 -36.26 -22.07 -24.08
CA SER A 18 -35.89 -21.40 -22.83
C SER A 18 -36.67 -21.88 -21.60
N ARG A 19 -37.82 -22.55 -21.79
CA ARG A 19 -38.69 -23.03 -20.71
C ARG A 19 -38.36 -24.45 -20.25
N CYS A 20 -38.09 -25.38 -21.19
CA CYS A 20 -37.79 -26.78 -20.85
C CYS A 20 -36.35 -27.20 -21.16
N GLY A 21 -35.55 -26.36 -21.82
CA GLY A 21 -34.14 -26.63 -22.13
C GLY A 21 -33.90 -27.61 -23.29
N VAL A 22 -34.95 -28.11 -23.95
CA VAL A 22 -34.80 -29.09 -25.03
C VAL A 22 -34.39 -28.42 -26.34
N GLU A 23 -33.41 -29.01 -27.01
CA GLU A 23 -32.97 -28.66 -28.36
C GLU A 23 -34.04 -29.07 -29.37
N VAL A 24 -34.43 -28.13 -30.24
CA VAL A 24 -35.53 -28.27 -31.18
C VAL A 24 -35.07 -27.91 -32.57
N ASN A 25 -35.62 -28.59 -33.58
CA ASN A 25 -35.28 -28.32 -34.97
C ASN A 25 -35.70 -26.90 -35.38
N THR A 26 -34.90 -26.27 -36.26
CA THR A 26 -35.10 -24.89 -36.72
C THR A 26 -36.45 -24.60 -37.40
N THR A 27 -37.17 -25.63 -37.84
CA THR A 27 -38.46 -25.54 -38.54
C THR A 27 -39.67 -25.58 -37.61
N VAL A 28 -39.48 -25.85 -36.32
CA VAL A 28 -40.57 -26.01 -35.36
C VAL A 28 -40.86 -24.67 -34.67
N GLU A 29 -42.12 -24.23 -34.67
CA GLU A 29 -42.51 -22.94 -34.05
C GLU A 29 -42.93 -23.06 -32.57
N LYS A 30 -43.39 -24.24 -32.15
CA LYS A 30 -43.80 -24.51 -30.76
C LYS A 30 -43.09 -25.74 -30.23
N CYS A 31 -42.62 -25.68 -28.99
CA CYS A 31 -41.97 -26.81 -28.34
C CYS A 31 -42.95 -28.00 -28.24
N PRO A 32 -42.59 -29.22 -28.69
CA PRO A 32 -43.50 -30.37 -28.62
C PRO A 32 -43.76 -30.87 -27.19
N LEU A 33 -42.87 -30.55 -26.23
CA LEU A 33 -42.96 -31.01 -24.85
C LEU A 33 -43.78 -30.07 -23.95
N CYS A 34 -43.55 -28.77 -24.04
CA CYS A 34 -44.18 -27.79 -23.15
C CYS A 34 -45.09 -26.80 -23.89
N HIS A 35 -45.24 -26.96 -25.21
CA HIS A 35 -46.07 -26.13 -26.09
C HIS A 35 -45.77 -24.63 -26.10
N SER A 36 -44.67 -24.19 -25.47
CA SER A 36 -44.25 -22.79 -25.49
C SER A 36 -43.74 -22.41 -26.90
N PRO A 37 -43.99 -21.17 -27.35
CA PRO A 37 -43.41 -20.69 -28.61
C PRO A 37 -41.88 -20.67 -28.51
N ILE A 38 -41.20 -21.11 -29.57
CA ILE A 38 -39.74 -21.11 -29.63
C ILE A 38 -39.28 -19.70 -29.99
N GLN A 39 -38.35 -19.17 -29.18
CA GLN A 39 -37.74 -17.87 -29.44
C GLN A 39 -36.92 -17.96 -30.73
N LYS A 40 -37.34 -17.23 -31.77
CA LYS A 40 -36.54 -17.05 -32.98
C LYS A 40 -35.42 -16.07 -32.61
N PHE A 41 -34.18 -16.54 -32.54
CA PHE A 41 -33.04 -15.65 -32.57
C PHE A 41 -33.10 -14.95 -33.93
N TYR A 42 -33.52 -13.69 -33.95
CA TYR A 42 -33.31 -12.86 -35.13
C TYR A 42 -31.80 -12.86 -35.38
N GLU A 43 -31.40 -13.26 -36.59
CA GLU A 43 -30.07 -12.89 -37.06
C GLU A 43 -29.99 -11.36 -36.97
N ASP A 44 -28.95 -10.91 -36.26
CA ASP A 44 -28.67 -9.51 -36.02
C ASP A 44 -28.80 -8.73 -37.34
N PRO A 45 -29.66 -7.70 -37.44
CA PRO A 45 -29.90 -7.03 -38.70
C PRO A 45 -28.62 -6.32 -39.15
N ALA A 46 -28.01 -6.89 -40.19
CA ALA A 46 -26.83 -6.43 -40.92
C ALA A 46 -25.50 -6.44 -40.12
N PRO A 47 -24.43 -7.09 -40.64
CA PRO A 47 -23.09 -6.92 -40.11
C PRO A 47 -22.67 -5.46 -40.32
N GLY A 48 -22.58 -4.68 -39.25
CA GLY A 48 -22.12 -3.28 -39.33
C GLY A 48 -22.85 -2.26 -38.46
N ARG A 49 -23.86 -2.65 -37.65
CA ARG A 49 -24.30 -1.75 -36.58
C ARG A 49 -23.24 -1.70 -35.49
N GLU A 50 -22.56 -0.57 -35.41
CA GLU A 50 -21.71 -0.20 -34.28
C GLU A 50 -22.59 -0.24 -33.02
N TYR A 51 -22.25 -1.13 -32.08
CA TYR A 51 -22.88 -1.15 -30.76
C TYR A 51 -22.75 0.26 -30.16
N PRO A 52 -23.79 0.84 -29.53
CA PRO A 52 -23.63 2.13 -28.87
C PRO A 52 -22.47 2.01 -27.88
N VAL A 53 -21.42 2.79 -28.13
CA VAL A 53 -20.26 2.85 -27.25
C VAL A 53 -20.79 3.41 -25.93
N ASP A 54 -20.83 2.58 -24.89
CA ASP A 54 -21.19 3.04 -23.55
C ASP A 54 -20.36 4.29 -23.24
N GLU A 55 -20.98 5.46 -23.10
CA GLU A 55 -20.27 6.69 -22.72
C GLU A 55 -19.59 6.55 -21.35
N LEU A 56 -20.02 5.55 -20.55
CA LEU A 56 -19.37 5.11 -19.32
C LEU A 56 -18.04 4.36 -19.51
N SER A 57 -17.66 3.98 -20.74
CA SER A 57 -16.40 3.28 -21.03
C SER A 57 -15.20 4.22 -21.19
N SER A 58 -15.40 5.54 -21.04
CA SER A 58 -14.30 6.48 -20.92
C SER A 58 -13.64 6.28 -19.56
N ALA A 59 -12.73 5.30 -19.49
CA ALA A 59 -11.84 5.14 -18.34
C ALA A 59 -11.24 6.53 -18.03
N PRO A 60 -11.29 7.00 -16.77
CA PRO A 60 -10.84 8.35 -16.44
C PRO A 60 -9.43 8.57 -17.00
N PRO A 61 -9.13 9.75 -17.55
CA PRO A 61 -7.84 10.01 -18.17
C PRO A 61 -6.75 9.63 -17.18
N ARG A 62 -5.90 8.67 -17.58
CA ARG A 62 -4.79 8.22 -16.75
C ARG A 62 -3.79 9.36 -16.68
N LEU A 63 -3.81 10.10 -15.57
CA LEU A 63 -2.81 11.12 -15.26
C LEU A 63 -1.41 10.53 -15.48
N SER A 64 -0.55 11.28 -16.16
CA SER A 64 0.86 10.94 -16.27
C SER A 64 1.48 10.82 -14.88
N SER A 65 2.58 10.07 -14.76
CA SER A 65 3.30 9.90 -13.48
C SER A 65 3.76 11.24 -12.89
N LEU A 66 4.05 12.22 -13.76
CA LEU A 66 4.44 13.57 -13.39
C LEU A 66 3.25 14.38 -12.89
N GLU A 67 2.12 14.37 -13.61
CA GLU A 67 0.90 15.04 -13.16
C GLU A 67 0.42 14.49 -11.82
N ARG A 68 0.37 13.15 -11.66
CA ARG A 68 -0.01 12.52 -10.39
C ARG A 68 0.89 12.96 -9.23
N LYS A 69 2.19 13.07 -9.49
CA LYS A 69 3.17 13.53 -8.50
C LYS A 69 2.96 15.00 -8.14
N ILE A 70 2.77 15.88 -9.13
CA ILE A 70 2.48 17.30 -8.90
C ILE A 70 1.17 17.43 -8.12
N THR A 71 0.10 16.76 -8.53
CA THR A 71 -1.18 16.75 -7.81
C THR A 71 -1.01 16.28 -6.37
N ALA A 72 -0.28 15.19 -6.11
CA ALA A 72 -0.05 14.72 -4.75
C ALA A 72 0.71 15.73 -3.89
N ILE A 73 1.76 16.36 -4.43
CA ILE A 73 2.54 17.39 -3.72
C ILE A 73 1.68 18.63 -3.48
N SER A 74 0.92 19.09 -4.47
CA SER A 74 0.02 20.24 -4.34
C SER A 74 -1.06 19.99 -3.30
N MET A 75 -1.75 18.84 -3.35
CA MET A 75 -2.79 18.47 -2.38
C MET A 75 -2.24 18.39 -0.96
N THR A 76 -1.08 17.76 -0.78
CA THR A 76 -0.42 17.67 0.54
C THR A 76 -0.01 19.05 1.03
N SER A 77 0.57 19.89 0.16
CA SER A 77 0.97 21.25 0.50
C SER A 77 -0.22 22.11 0.90
N PHE A 78 -1.31 22.12 0.14
CA PHE A 78 -2.51 22.88 0.49
C PHE A 78 -3.16 22.35 1.77
N GLY A 79 -3.24 21.02 1.94
CA GLY A 79 -3.81 20.40 3.14
C GLY A 79 -3.09 20.78 4.43
N ILE A 80 -1.79 21.10 4.38
CA ILE A 80 -1.01 21.56 5.53
C ILE A 80 -1.01 23.09 5.63
N MET A 81 -0.86 23.80 4.51
CA MET A 81 -0.75 25.26 4.50
C MET A 81 -2.02 25.95 4.99
N ILE A 82 -3.21 25.44 4.67
CA ILE A 82 -4.46 26.05 5.10
C ILE A 82 -4.57 26.08 6.64
N PRO A 83 -4.51 24.94 7.36
CA PRO A 83 -4.56 24.95 8.82
C PRO A 83 -3.37 25.69 9.46
N LEU A 84 -2.20 25.72 8.83
CA LEU A 84 -1.04 26.49 9.29
C LEU A 84 -1.35 27.99 9.30
N LEU A 85 -1.86 28.51 8.18
CA LEU A 85 -2.24 29.92 8.06
C LEU A 85 -3.39 30.28 9.00
N ILE A 86 -4.37 29.40 9.17
CA ILE A 86 -5.50 29.63 10.09
C ILE A 86 -4.98 29.75 11.53
N THR A 87 -4.20 28.76 12.00
CA THR A 87 -3.67 28.78 13.38
C THR A 87 -2.79 30.00 13.65
N LEU A 88 -1.94 30.38 12.70
CA LEU A 88 -1.12 31.59 12.79
C LEU A 88 -1.98 32.87 12.81
N ALA A 89 -2.98 32.97 11.93
CA ALA A 89 -3.85 34.13 11.85
C ALA A 89 -4.68 34.31 13.13
N VAL A 90 -5.23 33.22 13.68
CA VAL A 90 -6.02 33.25 14.92
C VAL A 90 -5.16 33.75 16.08
N ASP A 91 -3.92 33.24 16.21
CA ASP A 91 -3.02 33.67 17.29
C ASP A 91 -2.63 35.15 17.17
N VAL A 92 -2.28 35.61 15.96
CA VAL A 92 -1.95 37.02 15.74
C VAL A 92 -3.15 37.94 15.98
N VAL A 93 -4.36 37.53 15.60
CA VAL A 93 -5.57 38.34 15.80
C VAL A 93 -5.92 38.47 17.28
N ILE A 94 -5.89 37.35 18.01
CA ILE A 94 -6.30 37.27 19.43
C ILE A 94 -5.20 37.81 20.36
N ASN A 95 -3.97 37.32 20.20
CA ASN A 95 -2.86 37.59 21.12
C ASN A 95 -1.93 38.72 20.66
N LYS A 96 -2.21 39.33 19.49
CA LYS A 96 -1.37 40.40 18.89
C LYS A 96 0.09 40.00 18.69
N GLY A 97 0.36 38.70 18.57
CA GLY A 97 1.69 38.14 18.42
C GLY A 97 1.65 36.64 18.12
N ILE A 98 2.84 36.04 18.00
CA ILE A 98 3.02 34.59 17.84
C ILE A 98 3.31 34.03 19.23
N THR A 99 2.35 33.33 19.81
CA THR A 99 2.43 32.76 21.15
C THR A 99 2.25 31.25 21.12
N TRP A 100 1.04 30.76 20.84
CA TRP A 100 0.72 29.33 20.83
C TRP A 100 0.72 28.73 19.43
N SER A 101 0.59 29.53 18.36
CA SER A 101 0.58 29.00 16.99
C SER A 101 1.93 28.45 16.57
N ILE A 102 3.01 28.77 17.29
CA ILE A 102 4.34 28.23 17.01
C ILE A 102 4.38 26.71 17.14
N TYR A 103 3.67 26.14 18.12
CA TYR A 103 3.62 24.69 18.35
C TYR A 103 3.02 23.92 17.16
N PRO A 104 1.77 24.18 16.74
CA PRO A 104 1.21 23.51 15.57
C PRO A 104 2.00 23.87 14.30
N SER A 105 2.49 25.10 14.16
CA SER A 105 3.26 25.50 12.97
C SER A 105 4.52 24.66 12.78
N THR A 106 5.32 24.48 13.84
CA THR A 106 6.56 23.68 13.77
C THR A 106 6.27 22.22 13.44
N VAL A 107 5.22 21.63 14.03
CA VAL A 107 4.82 20.23 13.74
C VAL A 107 4.34 20.10 12.30
N MET A 108 3.50 21.01 11.82
CA MET A 108 2.94 20.99 10.48
C MET A 108 4.01 21.13 9.39
N VAL A 109 4.95 22.06 9.58
CA VAL A 109 6.11 22.20 8.69
C VAL A 109 6.97 20.94 8.74
N GLY A 110 7.21 20.37 9.92
CA GLY A 110 7.92 19.10 10.07
C GLY A 110 7.26 17.96 9.27
N CYS A 111 5.95 17.76 9.45
CA CYS A 111 5.18 16.76 8.72
C CYS A 111 5.21 16.99 7.20
N TRP A 112 5.10 18.25 6.75
CA TRP A 112 5.19 18.58 5.33
C TRP A 112 6.54 18.16 4.75
N LEU A 113 7.64 18.51 5.44
CA LEU A 113 8.98 18.14 5.02
C LEU A 113 9.18 16.62 4.98
N MET A 114 8.64 15.86 5.94
CA MET A 114 8.72 14.39 5.96
C MET A 114 7.94 13.72 4.81
N VAL A 115 6.88 14.35 4.28
CA VAL A 115 6.09 13.76 3.18
C VAL A 115 6.72 14.05 1.80
N LEU A 116 7.55 15.09 1.67
CA LEU A 116 8.13 15.46 0.37
C LEU A 116 9.12 14.42 -0.21
N PRO A 117 10.11 13.88 0.52
CA PRO A 117 11.06 12.90 -0.03
C PRO A 117 10.43 11.67 -0.69
N PRO A 118 9.46 10.97 -0.07
CA PRO A 118 8.83 9.82 -0.72
C PRO A 118 7.99 10.20 -1.95
N LEU A 119 7.40 11.40 -1.98
CA LEU A 119 6.68 11.90 -3.16
C LEU A 119 7.64 12.28 -4.31
N ILE A 120 8.82 12.82 -4.00
CA ILE A 120 9.76 13.29 -5.02
C ILE A 120 10.56 12.13 -5.63
N LYS A 121 11.11 11.22 -4.81
CA LYS A 121 12.02 10.16 -5.25
C LYS A 121 11.67 8.80 -4.61
N PRO A 122 10.48 8.22 -4.91
CA PRO A 122 10.00 7.00 -4.25
C PRO A 122 10.93 5.78 -4.41
N TYR A 123 11.74 5.75 -5.47
CA TYR A 123 12.66 4.64 -5.74
C TYR A 123 13.98 4.73 -4.95
N LYS A 124 14.35 5.89 -4.40
CA LYS A 124 15.63 6.10 -3.69
C LYS A 124 15.44 5.96 -2.18
N LYS A 125 15.11 4.74 -1.73
CA LYS A 125 14.77 4.41 -0.33
C LYS A 125 15.79 4.89 0.70
N HIS A 126 17.08 4.70 0.44
CA HIS A 126 18.16 5.15 1.33
C HIS A 126 18.14 6.69 1.48
N ILE A 127 17.96 7.42 0.37
CA ILE A 127 17.88 8.89 0.41
C ILE A 127 16.68 9.34 1.24
N ILE A 128 15.53 8.66 1.10
CA ILE A 128 14.34 8.95 1.91
C ILE A 128 14.66 8.79 3.39
N ILE A 129 15.21 7.64 3.81
CA ILE A 129 15.51 7.37 5.24
C ILE A 129 16.45 8.42 5.82
N TRP A 130 17.53 8.76 5.11
CA TRP A 130 18.50 9.74 5.59
C TRP A 130 17.95 11.17 5.53
N SER A 131 17.06 11.51 4.58
CA SER A 131 16.36 12.80 4.60
C SER A 131 15.38 12.89 5.77
N GLU A 132 14.64 11.84 6.09
CA GLU A 132 13.75 11.80 7.27
C GLU A 132 14.55 12.01 8.56
N PHE A 133 15.71 11.36 8.68
CA PHE A 133 16.63 11.56 9.80
C PHE A 133 17.06 13.03 9.93
N LEU A 134 17.52 13.64 8.82
CA LEU A 134 17.94 15.04 8.83
C LEU A 134 16.79 15.99 9.20
N ILE A 135 15.58 15.73 8.69
CA ILE A 135 14.38 16.52 9.02
C ILE A 135 14.04 16.36 10.50
N ALA A 136 14.11 15.14 11.06
CA ALA A 136 13.88 14.88 12.47
C ALA A 136 14.92 15.59 13.36
N CYS A 137 16.20 15.58 12.97
CA CYS A 137 17.25 16.33 13.67
C CYS A 137 16.99 17.84 13.61
N LEU A 138 16.61 18.37 12.45
CA LEU A 138 16.26 19.78 12.28
C LEU A 138 15.07 20.17 13.16
N PHE A 139 14.04 19.31 13.22
CA PHE A 139 12.86 19.51 14.06
C PHE A 139 13.22 19.51 15.57
N LEU A 140 14.00 18.54 16.04
CA LEU A 140 14.45 18.51 17.44
C LEU A 140 15.29 19.74 17.80
N THR A 141 16.15 20.19 16.89
CA THR A 141 17.02 21.35 17.12
C THR A 141 16.23 22.66 17.06
N SER A 142 15.24 22.78 16.16
CA SER A 142 14.38 23.96 16.09
C SER A 142 13.56 24.14 17.37
N LEU A 143 13.03 23.07 17.95
CA LEU A 143 12.34 23.11 19.24
C LEU A 143 13.22 23.63 20.38
N HIS A 144 14.53 23.35 20.33
CA HIS A 144 15.46 23.85 21.33
C HIS A 144 15.74 25.34 21.18
N PHE A 145 16.00 25.81 19.96
CA PHE A 145 16.21 27.24 19.71
C PHE A 145 14.97 28.08 20.02
N LEU A 146 13.78 27.50 19.89
CA LEU A 146 12.52 28.13 20.28
C LEU A 146 12.29 28.09 21.81
N GLY A 147 13.23 27.56 22.60
CA GLY A 147 13.13 27.47 24.06
C GLY A 147 12.11 26.43 24.55
N HIS A 148 11.63 25.55 23.66
CA HIS A 148 10.58 24.57 23.96
C HIS A 148 11.12 23.21 24.41
N THR A 149 12.41 22.94 24.23
CA THR A 149 13.05 21.69 24.68
C THR A 149 14.38 21.93 25.37
N THR A 150 14.68 21.11 26.36
CA THR A 150 15.98 21.13 27.06
C THR A 150 17.05 20.40 26.25
N VAL A 151 18.32 20.72 26.54
CA VAL A 151 19.47 20.03 25.92
C VAL A 151 19.39 18.51 26.13
N ARG A 152 18.91 18.05 27.30
CA ARG A 152 18.71 16.62 27.60
C ARG A 152 17.77 15.93 26.60
N VAL A 153 16.70 16.61 26.17
CA VAL A 153 15.75 16.07 25.19
C VAL A 153 16.43 15.88 23.83
N ILE A 154 17.28 16.82 23.40
CA ILE A 154 18.04 16.68 22.15
C ILE A 154 19.08 15.56 22.27
N THR A 155 19.85 15.56 23.37
CA THR A 155 20.91 14.56 23.61
C THR A 155 20.34 13.14 23.64
N LEU A 156 19.09 12.96 24.09
CA LEU A 156 18.37 11.69 24.05
C LEU A 156 17.71 11.42 22.69
N GLY A 157 17.10 12.44 22.08
CA GLY A 157 16.36 12.31 20.82
C GLY A 157 17.26 11.97 19.63
N MET A 158 18.45 12.58 19.55
CA MET A 158 19.40 12.36 18.46
C MET A 158 19.87 10.90 18.31
N PRO A 159 20.33 10.19 19.37
CA PRO A 159 20.70 8.78 19.24
C PRO A 159 19.51 7.88 18.94
N ILE A 160 18.31 8.22 19.45
CA ILE A 160 17.07 7.48 19.13
C ILE A 160 16.72 7.63 17.64
N THR A 161 16.70 8.84 17.10
CA THR A 161 16.38 9.05 15.68
C THR A 161 17.46 8.44 14.77
N PHE A 162 18.73 8.53 15.17
CA PHE A 162 19.84 7.93 14.43
C PHE A 162 19.75 6.41 14.37
N THR A 163 19.50 5.75 15.50
CA THR A 163 19.32 4.28 15.52
C THR A 163 18.11 3.85 14.70
N GLY A 164 17.01 4.61 14.75
CA GLY A 164 15.85 4.38 13.88
C GLY A 164 16.20 4.44 12.39
N ALA A 165 17.00 5.43 11.98
CA ALA A 165 17.48 5.56 10.60
C ALA A 165 18.37 4.39 10.18
N VAL A 166 19.37 4.03 11.01
CA VAL A 166 20.29 2.91 10.75
C VAL A 166 19.54 1.57 10.65
N ILE A 167 18.61 1.30 11.56
CA ILE A 167 17.82 0.07 11.54
C ILE A 167 16.91 0.02 10.30
N SER A 168 16.25 1.13 9.96
CA SER A 168 15.43 1.22 8.76
C SER A 168 16.25 0.99 7.50
N ASP A 169 17.45 1.56 7.42
CA ASP A 169 18.37 1.39 6.31
C ASP A 169 18.81 -0.08 6.18
N LEU A 170 19.17 -0.71 7.31
CA LEU A 170 19.49 -2.15 7.36
C LEU A 170 18.33 -3.02 6.86
N VAL A 171 17.10 -2.74 7.31
CA VAL A 171 15.90 -3.46 6.84
C VAL A 171 15.71 -3.30 5.34
N VAL A 172 15.95 -2.11 4.78
CA VAL A 172 15.90 -1.88 3.33
C VAL A 172 17.01 -2.65 2.62
N ILE A 173 18.25 -2.63 3.11
CA ILE A 173 19.38 -3.38 2.54
C ILE A 173 19.04 -4.88 2.51
N LEU A 174 18.60 -5.45 3.63
CA LEU A 174 18.21 -6.87 3.73
C LEU A 174 17.06 -7.20 2.76
N SER A 175 16.07 -6.32 2.67
CA SER A 175 14.92 -6.50 1.77
C SER A 175 15.30 -6.41 0.29
N CYS A 176 16.25 -5.54 -0.07
CA CYS A 176 16.74 -5.37 -1.44
C CYS A 176 17.69 -6.51 -1.85
N ARG A 177 18.52 -7.01 -0.93
CA ARG A 177 19.45 -8.14 -1.19
C ARG A 177 18.75 -9.49 -1.21
N SER A 178 17.53 -9.59 -0.69
CA SER A 178 16.84 -10.87 -0.64
C SER A 178 16.35 -11.30 -2.03
N ALA A 179 16.86 -12.45 -2.51
CA ALA A 179 16.56 -13.00 -3.82
C ALA A 179 15.07 -13.37 -4.02
N ARG A 180 14.34 -13.65 -2.94
CA ARG A 180 12.91 -13.97 -2.97
C ARG A 180 12.18 -12.99 -2.07
N LYS A 181 11.26 -12.22 -2.64
CA LYS A 181 10.43 -11.26 -1.90
C LYS A 181 9.13 -11.95 -1.47
N GLY A 182 8.73 -11.77 -0.23
CA GLY A 182 7.52 -12.33 0.35
C GLY A 182 7.51 -12.19 1.87
N SER A 183 7.16 -13.27 2.56
CA SER A 183 7.07 -13.29 4.03
C SER A 183 8.36 -12.93 4.78
N ASN A 184 9.52 -13.05 4.14
CA ASN A 184 10.81 -12.63 4.70
C ASN A 184 10.93 -11.12 4.91
N ILE A 185 10.31 -10.30 4.04
CA ILE A 185 10.31 -8.84 4.19
C ILE A 185 9.56 -8.45 5.45
N ALA A 186 8.39 -9.05 5.69
CA ALA A 186 7.63 -8.84 6.92
C ALA A 186 8.44 -9.22 8.16
N SER A 187 9.19 -10.32 8.11
CA SER A 187 10.08 -10.69 9.22
C SER A 187 11.22 -9.70 9.43
N PHE A 188 11.83 -9.14 8.38
CA PHE A 188 12.89 -8.14 8.55
C PHE A 188 12.37 -6.85 9.16
N ILE A 189 11.17 -6.41 8.75
CA ILE A 189 10.50 -5.24 9.33
C ILE A 189 10.22 -5.48 10.81
N LEU A 190 9.60 -6.61 11.15
CA LEU A 190 9.29 -6.97 12.54
C LEU A 190 10.55 -7.05 13.40
N MET A 191 11.61 -7.69 12.90
CA MET A 191 12.90 -7.75 13.59
C MET A 191 13.50 -6.35 13.80
N GLY A 192 13.41 -5.47 12.79
CA GLY A 192 13.81 -4.07 12.93
C GLY A 192 13.03 -3.33 14.01
N ILE A 193 11.71 -3.52 14.09
CA ILE A 193 10.87 -2.94 15.15
C ILE A 193 11.32 -3.41 16.53
N GLY A 194 11.52 -4.72 16.70
CA GLY A 194 11.99 -5.28 17.98
C GLY A 194 13.36 -4.71 18.41
N LEU A 195 14.30 -4.61 17.47
CA LEU A 195 15.61 -4.00 17.73
C LEU A 195 15.49 -2.52 18.08
N PHE A 196 14.68 -1.76 17.35
CA PHE A 196 14.45 -0.35 17.61
C PHE A 196 13.87 -0.13 19.01
N CYS A 197 12.86 -0.91 19.40
CA CYS A 197 12.30 -0.89 20.75
C CYS A 197 13.37 -1.16 21.82
N GLY A 198 14.23 -2.17 21.61
CA GLY A 198 15.35 -2.47 22.50
C GLY A 198 16.33 -1.29 22.68
N PHE A 199 16.75 -0.67 21.58
CA PHE A 199 17.63 0.50 21.64
C PHE A 199 16.96 1.71 22.28
N THR A 200 15.68 1.96 22.00
CA THR A 200 14.94 3.07 22.63
C THR A 200 14.82 2.89 24.14
N ASP A 201 14.49 1.69 24.61
CA ASP A 201 14.37 1.39 26.04
C ASP A 201 15.74 1.49 26.73
N LEU A 202 16.81 1.07 26.05
CA LEU A 202 18.18 1.26 26.51
C LEU A 202 18.55 2.73 26.68
N PHE A 203 18.34 3.56 25.66
CA PHE A 203 18.66 4.99 25.74
C PHE A 203 17.84 5.71 26.80
N ILE A 204 16.55 5.38 26.90
CA ILE A 204 15.67 5.95 27.92
C ILE A 204 16.14 5.54 29.32
N SER A 205 16.44 4.26 29.53
CA SER A 205 16.87 3.76 30.85
C SER A 205 18.22 4.31 31.28
N LEU A 206 19.18 4.45 30.35
CA LEU A 206 20.45 5.11 30.63
C LEU A 206 20.26 6.60 30.94
N ALA A 207 19.41 7.30 30.20
CA ALA A 207 19.19 8.75 30.37
C ALA A 207 18.39 9.11 31.64
N LEU A 208 17.48 8.23 32.07
CA LEU A 208 16.62 8.46 33.24
C LEU A 208 17.17 7.83 34.52
N LYS A 209 17.67 6.59 34.45
CA LYS A 209 18.03 5.79 35.63
C LYS A 209 19.54 5.61 35.80
N GLY A 210 20.35 5.92 34.77
CA GLY A 210 21.80 5.71 34.78
C GLY A 210 22.23 4.23 34.81
N VAL A 211 21.27 3.30 34.68
CA VAL A 211 21.51 1.85 34.73
C VAL A 211 20.91 1.17 33.52
N PHE A 212 21.57 0.11 33.07
CA PHE A 212 21.05 -0.76 32.02
C PHE A 212 19.82 -1.51 32.56
N HIS A 213 18.66 -1.20 32.01
CA HIS A 213 17.41 -1.87 32.35
C HIS A 213 16.53 -1.95 31.10
N MET A 214 16.08 -3.14 30.76
CA MET A 214 15.14 -3.37 29.66
C MET A 214 13.83 -3.83 30.28
N ALA A 215 12.79 -2.99 30.19
CA ALA A 215 11.49 -3.27 30.79
C ALA A 215 10.48 -3.69 29.73
N TRP A 216 9.97 -2.72 28.98
CA TRP A 216 8.90 -2.95 28.01
C TRP A 216 9.42 -3.53 26.70
N SER A 217 10.69 -3.28 26.34
CA SER A 217 11.30 -3.82 25.13
C SER A 217 11.43 -5.35 25.16
N LEU A 218 11.65 -5.96 26.33
CA LEU A 218 11.71 -7.42 26.47
C LEU A 218 10.39 -8.08 26.10
N ILE A 219 9.26 -7.48 26.51
CA ILE A 219 7.92 -7.97 26.17
C ILE A 219 7.71 -7.93 24.65
N VAL A 220 8.11 -6.83 24.02
CA VAL A 220 8.03 -6.65 22.57
C VAL A 220 8.91 -7.67 21.83
N MET A 221 10.16 -7.86 22.25
CA MET A 221 11.08 -8.83 21.65
C MET A 221 10.58 -10.26 21.82
N ALA A 222 10.09 -10.62 23.01
CA ALA A 222 9.53 -11.94 23.29
C ALA A 222 8.31 -12.26 22.42
N ALA A 223 7.47 -11.26 22.11
CA ALA A 223 6.33 -11.44 21.21
C ALA A 223 6.74 -11.52 19.73
N ILE A 224 7.70 -10.68 19.30
CA ILE A 224 8.06 -10.54 17.89
C ILE A 224 8.98 -11.67 17.41
N PHE A 225 9.95 -12.11 18.21
CA PHE A 225 10.97 -13.06 17.77
C PHE A 225 10.41 -14.43 17.33
N PRO A 226 9.44 -15.03 18.04
CA PRO A 226 8.79 -16.26 17.58
C PRO A 226 8.08 -16.08 16.23
N VAL A 227 7.39 -14.95 16.04
CA VAL A 227 6.67 -14.63 14.80
C VAL A 227 7.66 -14.46 13.65
N CYS A 228 8.77 -13.74 13.86
CA CYS A 228 9.85 -13.63 12.89
C CYS A 228 10.42 -15.00 12.50
N GLY A 229 10.73 -15.84 13.49
CA GLY A 229 11.24 -17.20 13.26
C GLY A 229 10.27 -18.05 12.44
N MET A 230 8.97 -18.01 12.76
CA MET A 230 7.93 -18.71 12.01
C MET A 230 7.83 -18.21 10.57
N LEU A 231 7.79 -16.89 10.34
CA LEU A 231 7.69 -16.30 9.00
C LEU A 231 8.89 -16.65 8.12
N LEU A 232 10.10 -16.62 8.67
CA LEU A 232 11.32 -17.04 7.96
C LEU A 232 11.28 -18.55 7.68
N HIS A 233 10.91 -19.37 8.66
CA HIS A 233 10.79 -20.81 8.48
C HIS A 233 9.82 -21.15 7.34
N LEU A 234 8.61 -20.57 7.34
CA LEU A 234 7.62 -20.76 6.28
C LEU A 234 8.12 -20.28 4.92
N HIS A 235 8.83 -19.15 4.87
CA HIS A 235 9.39 -18.61 3.63
C HIS A 235 10.44 -19.55 3.02
N TYR A 236 11.37 -20.05 3.83
CA TYR A 236 12.45 -20.91 3.34
C TYR A 236 12.03 -22.38 3.16
N ARG A 237 11.01 -22.87 3.88
CA ARG A 237 10.45 -24.23 3.75
C ARG A 237 9.69 -24.47 2.44
N LYS A 238 9.19 -23.42 1.77
CA LYS A 238 8.52 -23.52 0.44
C LYS A 238 9.42 -24.05 -0.70
N LYS A 239 10.66 -24.48 -0.41
CA LYS A 239 11.53 -25.20 -1.35
C LYS A 239 10.95 -26.57 -1.77
N GLY A 240 10.07 -27.20 -0.97
CA GLY A 240 9.50 -28.52 -1.27
C GLY A 240 8.23 -28.52 -2.13
N TRP A 241 7.26 -27.65 -1.86
CA TRP A 241 5.91 -27.75 -2.45
C TRP A 241 5.83 -27.42 -3.95
N ARG A 242 6.68 -26.49 -4.44
CA ARG A 242 6.79 -26.19 -5.89
C ARG A 242 7.51 -27.27 -6.68
N LEU A 243 8.22 -28.17 -6.01
CA LEU A 243 8.81 -29.35 -6.66
C LEU A 243 7.74 -30.42 -6.86
N ILE A 244 6.81 -30.58 -5.91
CA ILE A 244 5.73 -31.57 -5.97
C ILE A 244 4.78 -31.29 -7.14
N SER A 245 4.40 -30.04 -7.40
CA SER A 245 3.55 -29.72 -8.58
C SER A 245 4.26 -29.91 -9.92
N LYS A 246 5.57 -30.16 -9.94
CA LYS A 246 6.32 -30.51 -11.15
C LYS A 246 6.29 -32.02 -11.43
N TYR A 247 5.93 -32.84 -10.43
CA TYR A 247 5.78 -34.29 -10.55
C TYR A 247 4.32 -34.75 -10.65
N PHE A 248 3.37 -33.90 -10.25
CA PHE A 248 1.96 -34.14 -10.47
C PHE A 248 1.45 -33.25 -11.59
N HIS A 249 1.34 -33.82 -12.79
CA HIS A 249 0.54 -33.27 -13.89
C HIS A 249 -0.95 -33.42 -13.52
N ILE A 250 -1.51 -32.41 -12.85
CA ILE A 250 -2.95 -32.16 -12.76
C ILE A 250 -3.20 -30.79 -13.39
#